data_AF-A0A9D4QSD6-F1
#
_entry.id   AF-A0A9D4QSD6-F1
#
_cell.length_a   1.000
_cell.length_b   1.000
_cell.length_c   1.000
_cell.angle_alpha   90.00
_cell.angle_beta   90.00
_cell.angle_gamma   90.00
#
_symmetry.space_group_name_H-M   'P 1'
#
loop_
_entity.id
_entity.type
_entity.pdbx_description
1 polymer ?
#
loop_
_entity_poly.entity_id
_entity_poly.type
_entity_poly.pdbx_seq_one_letter_code
_entity_poly.pdbx_strand_id
1 'polypeptide(L)'
;MASYDSHSLASVSRKALQKYNLPDVRYLFEHPIEKPKWKTIIDKAINQYWQQKWSEEIQQKPTLKYIQIQKNPTKVAHNIWRSFLPVEHDVRKAEIKARVITRTYILQTNTAQYNKVKVSPTCH
;
A
#
# COMPACT_ATOMS: atom_id res chain seq x y z
N MET A 1 -22.85 -17.65 -25.23
CA MET A 1 -23.48 -17.41 -23.91
C MET A 1 -22.54 -16.54 -23.10
N ALA A 2 -22.81 -15.24 -23.02
CA ALA A 2 -21.97 -14.29 -22.30
C ALA A 2 -22.34 -14.32 -20.80
N SER A 3 -21.35 -14.61 -19.96
CA SER A 3 -21.47 -14.55 -18.49
C SER A 3 -21.58 -13.09 -18.06
N TYR A 4 -22.75 -12.68 -17.57
CA TYR A 4 -22.96 -11.39 -16.93
C TYR A 4 -22.50 -11.47 -15.48
N ASP A 5 -21.19 -11.30 -15.24
CA ASP A 5 -20.65 -11.11 -13.89
C ASP A 5 -21.10 -9.75 -13.33
N SER A 6 -22.32 -9.72 -12.82
CA SER A 6 -22.91 -8.55 -12.18
C SER A 6 -22.35 -8.42 -10.77
N HIS A 7 -21.16 -7.83 -10.64
CA HIS A 7 -20.68 -7.28 -9.37
C HIS A 7 -21.62 -6.14 -8.94
N SER A 8 -22.73 -6.49 -8.31
CA SER A 8 -23.70 -5.51 -7.82
C SER A 8 -23.00 -4.54 -6.88
N LEU A 9 -23.26 -3.24 -7.02
CA LEU A 9 -22.71 -2.20 -6.14
C LEU A 9 -22.89 -2.55 -4.65
N ALA A 10 -24.04 -3.13 -4.32
CA ALA A 10 -24.35 -3.61 -2.97
C ALA A 10 -23.34 -4.66 -2.45
N SER A 11 -22.90 -5.60 -3.29
CA SER A 11 -21.90 -6.61 -2.92
C SER A 11 -20.52 -5.99 -2.67
N VAL A 12 -20.15 -4.99 -3.47
CA VAL A 12 -18.89 -4.25 -3.33
C VAL A 12 -18.90 -3.40 -2.06
N SER A 13 -20.00 -2.67 -1.82
CA SER A 13 -20.18 -1.88 -0.60
C SER A 13 -20.14 -2.73 0.66
N ARG A 14 -20.81 -3.89 0.67
CA ARG A 14 -20.77 -4.81 1.82
C ARG A 14 -19.36 -5.31 2.10
N LYS A 15 -18.62 -5.73 1.07
CA LYS A 15 -17.21 -6.15 1.20
C LYS A 15 -16.33 -5.03 1.75
N ALA A 16 -16.53 -3.80 1.29
CA ALA A 16 -15.78 -2.64 1.78
C ALA A 16 -16.09 -2.34 3.25
N LEU A 17 -17.37 -2.37 3.65
CA LEU A 17 -17.77 -2.15 5.04
C LEU A 17 -17.18 -3.22 5.97
N GLN A 18 -17.24 -4.49 5.57
CA GLN A 18 -16.65 -5.60 6.32
C GLN A 18 -15.12 -5.44 6.46
N LYS A 19 -14.43 -5.09 5.37
CA LYS A 19 -12.96 -4.93 5.37
C LYS A 19 -12.49 -3.88 6.37
N TYR A 20 -13.20 -2.77 6.49
CA TYR A 20 -12.85 -1.67 7.39
C TYR A 20 -13.58 -1.75 8.74
N ASN A 21 -14.25 -2.87 9.04
CA ASN A 21 -15.04 -3.07 10.26
C ASN A 21 -16.04 -1.94 10.53
N LEU A 22 -16.72 -1.49 9.47
CA LEU A 22 -17.75 -0.44 9.51
C LEU A 22 -19.14 -1.05 9.70
N PRO A 23 -20.11 -0.26 10.21
CA PRO A 23 -21.49 -0.71 10.37
C PRO A 23 -22.09 -1.22 9.06
N ASP A 24 -22.88 -2.29 9.14
CA ASP A 24 -23.56 -2.84 7.97
C ASP A 24 -24.57 -1.84 7.40
N VAL A 25 -24.88 -2.01 6.11
CA VAL A 25 -25.81 -1.16 5.37
C VAL A 25 -27.16 -1.08 6.08
N ARG A 26 -27.65 -2.19 6.66
CA ARG A 26 -28.92 -2.23 7.40
C ARG A 26 -28.92 -1.31 8.61
N TYR A 27 -27.85 -1.32 9.39
CA TYR A 27 -27.69 -0.46 10.55
C TYR A 27 -27.70 1.03 10.17
N LEU A 28 -27.08 1.38 9.03
CA LEU A 28 -27.07 2.76 8.53
C LEU A 28 -28.44 3.27 8.08
N PHE A 29 -29.33 2.37 7.64
CA PHE A 29 -30.72 2.72 7.32
C PHE A 29 -31.57 2.93 8.57
N GLU A 30 -31.37 2.10 9.60
CA GLU A 30 -32.06 2.24 10.90
C GLU A 30 -31.58 3.45 11.69
N HIS A 31 -30.29 3.79 11.59
CA HIS A 31 -29.64 4.87 12.31
C HIS A 31 -28.93 5.81 11.32
N PRO A 32 -29.67 6.74 10.68
CA PRO A 32 -29.10 7.63 9.68
C PRO A 32 -28.05 8.54 10.31
N ILE A 33 -26.83 8.46 9.80
CA ILE A 33 -25.71 9.30 10.21
C ILE A 33 -25.61 10.47 9.24
N GLU A 34 -25.41 11.68 9.77
CA GLU A 34 -25.12 12.85 8.94
C GLU A 34 -23.88 12.62 8.08
N LYS A 35 -23.96 13.01 6.80
CA LYS A 35 -22.86 12.90 5.83
C LYS A 35 -21.48 13.34 6.34
N PRO A 36 -21.30 14.50 7.01
CA PRO A 36 -19.98 14.91 7.53
C PRO A 36 -19.45 13.94 8.59
N LYS A 37 -20.30 13.55 9.56
CA LYS A 37 -19.94 12.60 10.62
C LYS A 37 -19.56 11.24 10.03
N TRP A 38 -20.31 10.78 9.04
CA TRP A 38 -20.04 9.52 8.35
C TRP A 38 -18.68 9.51 7.62
N LYS A 39 -18.35 10.60 6.93
CA LYS A 39 -17.02 10.76 6.29
C LYS A 39 -15.89 10.66 7.32
N THR A 40 -16.04 11.31 8.49
CA THR A 40 -15.03 11.23 9.55
C THR A 40 -14.87 9.81 10.10
N ILE A 41 -15.97 9.08 10.25
CA ILE A 41 -15.94 7.67 10.70
C ILE A 41 -15.21 6.80 9.68
N ILE A 42 -15.54 6.94 8.39
CA ILE A 42 -14.86 6.21 7.30
C ILE A 42 -13.36 6.55 7.28
N ASP A 43 -13.01 7.84 7.27
CA ASP A 43 -11.61 8.29 7.26
C ASP A 43 -10.83 7.67 8.42
N LYS A 44 -11.42 7.67 9.63
CA LYS A 44 -10.80 7.09 10.82
C LYS A 44 -10.61 5.57 10.66
N ALA A 45 -11.64 4.85 10.23
CA ALA A 45 -11.59 3.40 10.06
C ALA A 45 -10.56 2.97 9.03
N ILE A 46 -10.51 3.64 7.87
CA ILE A 46 -9.53 3.35 6.82
C ILE A 46 -8.10 3.63 7.31
N ASN A 47 -7.87 4.78 7.94
CA ASN A 47 -6.54 5.12 8.46
C ASN A 47 -6.08 4.14 9.54
N GLN A 48 -6.98 3.74 10.45
CA GLN A 48 -6.68 2.76 11.50
C GLN A 48 -6.33 1.40 10.91
N TYR A 49 -7.10 0.91 9.94
CA TYR A 49 -6.83 -0.34 9.24
C TYR A 49 -5.43 -0.35 8.61
N TRP A 50 -5.08 0.71 7.86
CA TRP A 50 -3.78 0.77 7.20
C TRP A 50 -2.62 0.96 8.17
N GLN A 51 -2.82 1.71 9.27
CA GLN A 51 -1.81 1.82 10.33
C GLN A 51 -1.54 0.46 10.99
N GLN A 52 -2.59 -0.30 11.30
CA GLN A 52 -2.45 -1.63 11.87
C GLN A 52 -1.74 -2.57 10.89
N LYS A 53 -2.21 -2.64 9.65
CA LYS A 53 -1.64 -3.50 8.61
C LYS A 53 -0.17 -3.17 8.36
N TRP A 54 0.20 -1.89 8.39
CA TRP A 54 1.60 -1.50 8.28
C TRP A 54 2.43 -1.94 9.48
N SER A 55 1.91 -1.77 10.70
CA SER A 55 2.59 -2.22 11.93
C SER A 55 2.88 -3.72 11.88
N GLU A 56 1.93 -4.53 11.40
CA GLU A 56 2.09 -5.97 11.16
C GLU A 56 3.17 -6.25 10.09
N GLU A 57 3.18 -5.50 8.98
CA GLU A 57 4.19 -5.68 7.93
C GLU A 57 5.60 -5.27 8.34
N ILE A 58 5.77 -4.24 9.19
CA ILE A 58 7.08 -3.86 9.73
C ILE A 58 7.69 -5.01 10.55
N GLN A 59 6.86 -5.73 11.31
CA GLN A 59 7.34 -6.87 12.10
C GLN A 59 7.91 -7.97 11.20
N GLN A 60 7.31 -8.18 10.02
CA GLN A 60 7.78 -9.15 9.04
C GLN A 60 8.96 -8.64 8.21
N LYS A 61 9.01 -7.33 7.91
CA LYS A 61 10.02 -6.70 7.07
C LYS A 61 10.58 -5.45 7.76
N PRO A 62 11.64 -5.58 8.57
CA PRO A 62 12.17 -4.47 9.35
C PRO A 62 12.76 -3.36 8.49
N THR A 63 13.07 -3.60 7.21
CA THR A 63 13.52 -2.57 6.28
C THR A 63 12.41 -1.58 5.89
N LEU A 64 11.14 -1.92 6.13
CA LEU A 64 10.03 -0.99 5.93
C LEU A 64 10.07 0.18 6.93
N LYS A 65 10.77 0.05 8.06
CA LYS A 65 10.92 1.15 9.05
C LYS A 65 11.53 2.43 8.47
N TYR A 66 12.26 2.33 7.37
CA TYR A 66 12.87 3.47 6.68
C TYR A 66 11.86 4.29 5.88
N ILE A 67 10.69 3.72 5.59
CA ILE A 67 9.54 4.42 5.04
C ILE A 67 8.65 4.76 6.25
N GLN A 68 8.78 5.97 6.80
CA GLN A 68 7.94 6.36 7.94
C GLN A 68 6.45 6.34 7.53
N ILE A 69 5.56 5.78 8.36
CA ILE A 69 4.11 5.92 8.15
C ILE A 69 3.75 7.41 8.23
N GLN A 70 3.03 7.89 7.22
CA GLN A 70 2.34 9.16 7.33
C GLN A 70 1.15 9.03 8.29
N LYS A 71 0.97 10.02 9.18
CA LYS A 71 -0.13 10.04 10.14
C LYS A 71 -1.52 9.84 9.49
N ASN A 72 -1.71 10.30 8.24
CA ASN A 72 -2.95 10.20 7.46
C ASN A 72 -2.70 9.70 6.03
N PRO A 73 -2.50 8.38 5.82
CA PRO A 73 -2.14 7.83 4.51
C PRO A 73 -3.23 8.02 3.44
N THR A 74 -4.48 8.26 3.83
CA THR A 74 -5.60 8.48 2.89
C THR A 74 -5.67 9.89 2.31
N LYS A 75 -5.19 10.90 3.04
CA LYS A 75 -5.34 12.32 2.65
C LYS A 75 -4.10 12.88 1.98
N VAL A 76 -2.94 12.35 2.34
CA VAL A 76 -1.66 12.84 1.86
C VAL A 76 -0.90 11.66 1.28
N ALA A 77 -0.43 11.79 0.05
CA ALA A 77 0.44 10.80 -0.55
C ALA A 77 1.82 10.83 0.12
N HIS A 78 2.48 9.66 0.22
CA HIS A 78 3.83 9.58 0.78
C HIS A 78 4.79 10.55 0.07
N ASN A 79 5.77 11.10 0.79
CA ASN A 79 6.80 11.98 0.19
C ASN A 79 7.54 11.32 -0.98
N ILE A 80 7.57 9.99 -1.01
CA ILE A 80 8.05 9.21 -2.16
C ILE A 80 7.21 9.50 -3.39
N TRP A 81 5.88 9.54 -3.28
CA TRP A 81 4.93 9.72 -4.38
C TRP A 81 4.62 11.17 -4.72
N ARG A 82 4.91 12.13 -3.82
CA ARG A 82 4.54 13.54 -3.97
C ARG A 82 5.12 14.23 -5.21
N SER A 83 6.29 13.77 -5.69
CA SER A 83 6.99 14.34 -6.85
C SER A 83 6.62 13.69 -8.18
N PHE A 84 5.69 12.74 -8.20
CA PHE A 84 5.43 11.90 -9.36
C PHE A 84 4.01 12.13 -9.88
N LEU A 85 3.89 12.28 -11.20
CA LEU A 85 2.59 12.32 -11.85
C LEU A 85 2.02 10.90 -11.96
N PRO A 86 0.69 10.74 -12.11
CA PRO A 86 0.06 9.43 -12.32
C PRO A 86 0.27 8.92 -13.76
N VAL A 87 1.51 8.98 -14.23
CA VAL A 87 1.98 8.47 -15.52
C VAL A 87 2.83 7.23 -15.25
N GLU A 88 2.69 6.20 -16.08
CA GLU A 88 3.32 4.89 -15.85
C GLU A 88 4.83 4.98 -15.57
N HIS A 89 5.55 5.81 -16.32
CA HIS A 89 6.97 6.05 -16.14
C HIS A 89 7.32 6.62 -14.74
N ASP A 90 6.52 7.56 -14.25
CA ASP A 90 6.74 8.20 -12.96
C ASP A 90 6.41 7.24 -11.80
N VAL A 91 5.39 6.40 -11.98
CA VAL A 91 5.06 5.31 -11.05
C VAL A 91 6.23 4.32 -10.94
N ARG A 92 6.85 3.93 -12.06
CA ARG A 92 8.03 3.06 -12.06
C ARG A 92 9.22 3.71 -11.33
N LYS A 93 9.47 5.01 -11.53
CA LYS A 93 10.53 5.74 -10.81
C LYS A 93 10.29 5.77 -9.31
N ALA A 94 9.06 6.04 -8.90
CA ALA A 94 8.67 6.02 -7.49
C ALA A 94 8.84 4.63 -6.86
N GLU A 95 8.49 3.58 -7.60
CA GLU A 95 8.70 2.19 -7.19
C GLU A 95 10.18 1.88 -6.97
N ILE A 96 11.05 2.23 -7.92
CA ILE A 96 12.50 2.04 -7.78
C ILE A 96 13.02 2.80 -6.56
N LYS A 97 12.58 4.04 -6.36
CA LYS A 97 12.95 4.84 -5.18
C LYS A 97 12.54 4.16 -3.87
N ALA A 98 11.33 3.58 -3.81
CA ALA A 98 10.87 2.81 -2.66
C ALA A 98 11.72 1.54 -2.43
N ARG A 99 12.07 0.82 -3.51
CA ARG A 99 12.93 -0.37 -3.43
C ARG A 99 14.35 -0.04 -2.96
N VAL A 100 14.91 1.10 -3.37
CA VAL A 100 16.22 1.60 -2.91
C VAL A 100 16.18 1.93 -1.41
N ILE A 101 15.16 2.67 -0.95
CA ILE A 101 15.01 3.03 0.48
C ILE A 101 14.87 1.77 1.35
N THR A 102 14.09 0.79 0.88
CA THR A 102 13.89 -0.49 1.60
C THR A 102 15.05 -1.46 1.45
N ARG A 103 16.14 -1.07 0.76
CA ARG A 103 17.31 -1.92 0.45
C ARG A 103 16.95 -3.23 -0.27
N THR A 104 15.84 -3.24 -0.99
CA THR A 104 15.41 -4.39 -1.82
C THR A 104 15.86 -4.25 -3.27
N TYR A 105 16.29 -3.05 -3.68
CA TYR A 105 16.91 -2.83 -4.98
C TYR A 105 18.42 -3.11 -4.92
N ILE A 106 18.90 -4.03 -5.77
CA ILE A 106 20.33 -4.31 -5.91
C ILE A 106 20.93 -3.23 -6.82
N LEU A 107 21.70 -2.32 -6.22
CA LEU A 107 22.46 -1.31 -6.98
C LEU A 107 23.62 -1.97 -7.72
N GLN A 108 23.93 -1.48 -8.92
CA GLN A 108 25.05 -1.98 -9.74
C GLN A 108 26.41 -1.91 -9.02
N THR A 109 26.57 -0.98 -8.08
CA THR A 109 27.74 -0.88 -7.21
C THR A 109 27.89 -2.09 -6.28
N ASN A 110 26.79 -2.67 -5.82
CA ASN A 110 26.81 -3.89 -5.02
C ASN A 110 27.24 -5.09 -5.88
N THR A 111 26.71 -5.24 -7.09
CA THR A 111 27.16 -6.31 -8.01
C THR A 111 28.62 -6.15 -8.43
N ALA A 112 29.10 -4.92 -8.66
CA ALA A 112 30.51 -4.67 -8.96
C ALA A 112 31.45 -5.09 -7.81
N GLN A 113 31.00 -5.05 -6.55
CA GLN A 113 31.78 -5.53 -5.40
C GLN A 113 31.89 -7.06 -5.36
N TYR A 114 30.84 -7.78 -5.77
CA TYR A 114 30.85 -9.24 -5.90
C TYR A 114 31.60 -9.74 -7.14
N ASN A 115 31.62 -8.95 -8.22
CA ASN A 115 32.36 -9.25 -9.44
C ASN A 115 33.88 -9.05 -9.33
N LYS A 116 34.41 -8.66 -8.15
CA LYS A 116 35.87 -8.54 -7.91
C LYS A 116 36.54 -9.88 -7.60
N VAL A 117 35.80 -10.96 -7.38
CA VAL A 117 36.39 -12.28 -7.25
C VAL A 117 36.84 -12.71 -8.65
N LYS A 118 38.16 -12.70 -8.89
CA LYS A 118 38.75 -13.33 -10.08
C LYS A 118 38.25 -14.77 -10.10
N VAL A 119 37.39 -15.09 -11.07
CA VAL A 119 37.02 -16.48 -11.36
C VAL A 119 38.32 -17.18 -11.73
N SER A 120 38.80 -18.11 -10.89
CA SER A 120 39.97 -18.90 -11.26
C SER A 120 39.56 -19.80 -12.43
N PRO A 121 40.26 -19.78 -13.57
CA PRO A 121 39.92 -20.59 -14.72
C PRO A 121 40.24 -22.09 -14.52
N THR A 122 40.79 -22.49 -13.37
CA THR A 122 41.06 -23.89 -13.03
C THR A 122 39.84 -24.53 -12.38
N CYS A 123 38.99 -25.12 -13.20
CA CYS A 123 38.26 -26.33 -12.79
C CYS A 123 39.26 -27.49 -12.79
N HIS A 124 39.49 -28.11 -11.64
CA HIS A 124 40.17 -29.40 -11.50
C HIS A 124 39.14 -30.48 -11.19
#